data_AF-A0A382PMG1-F1
#
_entry.id   AF-A0A382PMG1-F1
#
_cell.length_a   1.000
_cell.length_b   1.000
_cell.length_c   1.000
_cell.angle_alpha   90.00
_cell.angle_beta   90.00
_cell.angle_gamma   90.00
#
_symmetry.space_group_name_H-M   'P 1'
#
loop_
_entity.id
_entity.type
_entity.pdbx_description
1 polymer ?
#
loop_
_entity_poly.entity_id
_entity_poly.type
_entity_poly.pdbx_seq_one_letter_code
_entity_poly.pdbx_strand_id
1 'polypeptide(L)'
;MDDHKSIYLKNAIWLAILTILEVGIAYIEISRSGQVVLLLAFAATKMMLVAMIYMHLRHETKVLKRILFVPIPAGILYTVALMYDLPFRWVM
;
A
#
# COMPACT_ATOMS: atom_id res chain seq x y z
N MET A 1 10.00 30.65 0.54
CA MET A 1 10.87 29.60 -0.02
C MET A 1 11.41 28.90 1.22
N ASP A 2 10.97 27.72 1.69
CA ASP A 2 10.93 26.41 1.02
C ASP A 2 10.20 25.33 1.87
N ASP A 3 9.07 25.64 2.52
CA ASP A 3 8.49 24.74 3.54
C ASP A 3 7.78 23.48 2.97
N HIS A 4 7.24 23.55 1.74
CA HIS A 4 6.51 22.44 1.14
C HIS A 4 7.40 21.21 0.88
N LYS A 5 8.68 21.40 0.55
CA LYS A 5 9.61 20.29 0.28
C LYS A 5 9.87 19.44 1.52
N SER A 6 9.88 20.06 2.69
CA SER A 6 10.07 19.38 3.98
C SER A 6 8.92 18.42 4.28
N ILE A 7 7.67 18.83 3.98
CA ILE A 7 6.48 17.99 4.16
C ILE A 7 6.57 16.75 3.26
N TYR A 8 6.91 16.92 1.97
CA TYR A 8 7.09 15.79 1.06
C TYR A 8 8.22 14.85 1.51
N LEU A 9 9.35 15.40 1.97
CA LEU A 9 10.49 14.61 2.43
C LEU A 9 10.14 13.82 3.70
N LYS A 10 9.45 14.44 4.67
CA LYS A 10 8.99 13.77 5.88
C LYS A 10 8.01 12.64 5.58
N ASN A 11 7.13 12.85 4.61
CA ASN A 11 6.18 11.83 4.17
C ASN A 11 6.86 10.67 3.44
N ALA A 12 7.84 10.97 2.58
CA ALA A 12 8.67 9.96 1.93
C ALA A 12 9.41 9.09 2.96
N ILE A 13 9.98 9.71 4.00
CA ILE A 13 10.64 9.01 5.11
C ILE A 13 9.64 8.12 5.85
N TRP A 14 8.44 8.62 6.14
CA TRP A 14 7.39 7.82 6.80
C TRP A 14 6.99 6.60 5.95
N LEU A 15 6.77 6.80 4.64
CA LEU A 15 6.48 5.72 3.69
C LEU A 15 7.62 4.70 3.61
N ALA A 16 8.88 5.15 3.63
CA ALA A 16 10.04 4.29 3.63
C ALA A 16 10.11 3.43 4.89
N ILE A 17 9.95 4.03 6.08
CA ILE A 17 9.89 3.31 7.36
C ILE A 17 8.77 2.27 7.33
N LEU A 18 7.59 2.67 6.85
CA LEU A 18 6.44 1.79 6.74
C LEU A 18 6.69 0.61 5.79
N THR A 19 7.51 0.80 4.77
CA THR A 19 7.93 -0.26 3.83
C THR A 19 8.94 -1.20 4.45
N ILE A 20 9.91 -0.69 5.20
CA ILE A 20 10.87 -1.53 5.92
C ILE A 20 10.15 -2.41 6.95
N LEU A 21 9.18 -1.85 7.68
CA LEU A 21 8.36 -2.61 8.64
C LEU A 21 7.52 -3.69 7.95
N GLU A 22 6.90 -3.38 6.82
CA GLU A 22 6.10 -4.32 6.05
C GLU A 22 6.93 -5.49 5.53
N VAL A 23 8.13 -5.21 5.01
CA VAL A 23 9.10 -6.25 4.63
C VAL A 23 9.52 -7.06 5.85
N GLY A 24 9.82 -6.42 6.98
CA GLY A 24 10.18 -7.12 8.22
C GLY A 24 9.08 -8.08 8.69
N ILE A 25 7.82 -7.64 8.70
CA ILE A 25 6.66 -8.48 9.06
C ILE A 25 6.47 -9.63 8.06
N ALA A 26 6.82 -9.43 6.79
CA ALA A 26 6.76 -10.49 5.79
C ALA A 26 7.73 -11.65 6.08
N TYR A 27 8.84 -11.40 6.78
CA TYR A 27 9.83 -12.41 7.18
C TYR A 27 9.59 -13.02 8.56
N ILE A 28 8.71 -12.45 9.38
CA ILE A 28 8.38 -13.02 10.70
C ILE A 28 7.26 -14.05 10.52
N GLU A 29 7.47 -15.25 11.07
CA GLU A 29 6.46 -16.32 11.09
C GLU A 29 5.33 -15.98 12.08
N ILE A 30 4.37 -15.18 11.63
CA ILE A 30 3.09 -14.94 12.31
C ILE A 30 2.03 -15.86 11.66
N SER A 31 0.93 -16.10 12.36
CA SER A 31 -0.26 -16.73 11.76
C SER A 31 -0.58 -16.08 10.41
N ARG A 32 -0.71 -16.89 9.34
CA ARG A 32 -0.89 -16.40 7.96
C ARG A 32 -2.03 -15.39 7.82
N SER A 33 -3.13 -15.59 8.56
CA SER A 33 -4.26 -14.67 8.56
C SER A 33 -3.90 -13.32 9.20
N GLY A 34 -3.16 -13.35 10.31
CA GLY A 34 -2.66 -12.15 10.98
C GLY A 34 -1.69 -11.36 10.10
N GLN A 35 -0.78 -12.05 9.41
CA GLN A 35 0.17 -11.44 8.48
C GLN A 35 -0.55 -10.76 7.31
N VAL A 36 -1.53 -11.43 6.68
CA VAL A 36 -2.30 -10.84 5.57
C VAL A 36 -3.05 -9.59 6.02
N VAL A 37 -3.72 -9.61 7.17
CA VAL A 37 -4.46 -8.45 7.68
C VAL A 37 -3.52 -7.28 8.00
N LEU A 38 -2.36 -7.55 8.60
CA LEU A 38 -1.34 -6.54 8.90
C LEU A 38 -0.79 -5.88 7.64
N LEU A 39 -0.36 -6.69 6.67
CA LEU A 39 0.17 -6.18 5.40
C LEU A 39 -0.90 -5.36 4.65
N LEU A 40 -2.16 -5.81 4.65
CA LEU A 40 -3.25 -5.06 4.04
C LEU A 40 -3.49 -3.70 4.73
N ALA A 41 -3.41 -3.67 6.06
CA ALA A 41 -3.54 -2.43 6.84
C ALA A 41 -2.37 -1.46 6.57
N PHE A 42 -1.14 -1.98 6.45
CA PHE A 42 0.03 -1.19 6.07
C PHE A 42 -0.10 -0.61 4.66
N ALA A 43 -0.53 -1.42 3.69
CA ALA A 43 -0.80 -0.98 2.32
C ALA A 43 -1.88 0.11 2.26
N ALA A 44 -2.99 -0.07 3.00
CA ALA A 44 -4.06 0.93 3.09
C ALA A 44 -3.57 2.26 3.70
N THR A 45 -2.76 2.17 4.76
CA THR A 45 -2.16 3.35 5.41
C THR A 45 -1.25 4.12 4.45
N LYS A 46 -0.41 3.42 3.67
CA LYS A 46 0.41 4.06 2.62
C LYS A 46 -0.43 4.77 1.58
N MET A 47 -1.48 4.11 1.08
CA MET A 47 -2.39 4.72 0.10
C MET A 47 -3.03 5.99 0.66
N MET A 48 -3.41 6.00 1.94
CA MET A 48 -3.98 7.18 2.60
C MET A 48 -2.97 8.32 2.77
N LEU A 49 -1.73 8.00 3.20
CA LEU A 49 -0.64 8.97 3.30
C LEU A 49 -0.28 9.58 1.94
N VAL A 50 -0.27 8.77 0.87
CA VAL A 50 -0.03 9.24 -0.50
C VAL A 50 -1.19 10.12 -0.97
N ALA A 51 -2.44 9.70 -0.74
CA ALA A 51 -3.62 10.46 -1.13
C ALA A 51 -3.76 11.80 -0.40
N MET A 52 -3.29 11.91 0.84
CA MET A 52 -3.40 13.13 1.63
C MET A 52 -2.30 14.15 1.33
N ILE A 53 -1.08 13.71 1.01
CA ILE A 53 0.10 14.57 0.88
C ILE A 53 0.54 14.78 -0.57
N TYR A 54 0.55 13.72 -1.39
CA TYR A 54 1.07 13.80 -2.77
C TYR A 54 0.01 14.18 -3.78
N MET A 55 -1.20 13.66 -3.62
CA MET A 55 -2.34 14.20 -4.34
C MET A 55 -2.89 15.34 -3.51
N HIS A 56 -2.82 16.57 -4.00
CA HIS A 56 -3.53 17.72 -3.44
C HIS A 56 -5.05 17.56 -3.63
N LEU A 57 -5.63 16.41 -3.27
CA LEU A 57 -7.01 15.99 -3.51
C LEU A 57 -8.02 16.90 -2.81
N ARG A 58 -7.54 17.72 -1.89
CA ARG A 58 -8.31 18.78 -1.25
C ARG A 58 -8.60 19.96 -2.19
N HIS A 59 -7.91 20.13 -3.32
CA HIS A 59 -7.99 21.35 -4.14
C HIS A 59 -8.33 21.20 -5.63
N GLU A 60 -8.25 20.04 -6.29
CA GLU A 60 -8.63 19.96 -7.72
C GLU A 60 -9.14 18.58 -8.22
N THR A 61 -10.03 18.67 -9.21
CA THR A 61 -10.65 17.68 -10.13
C THR A 61 -10.99 16.24 -9.68
N LYS A 62 -12.29 15.88 -9.81
CA LYS A 62 -12.89 14.54 -9.56
C LYS A 62 -12.19 13.36 -10.25
N VAL A 63 -11.42 13.62 -11.30
CA VAL A 63 -10.67 12.63 -12.10
C VAL A 63 -9.51 12.02 -11.31
N LEU A 64 -8.77 12.82 -10.55
CA LEU A 64 -7.62 12.35 -9.78
C LEU A 64 -8.06 11.42 -8.64
N LYS A 65 -9.22 11.70 -8.05
CA LYS A 65 -9.88 10.84 -7.07
C LYS A 65 -10.27 9.47 -7.65
N ARG A 66 -10.63 9.41 -8.93
CA ARG A 66 -11.01 8.17 -9.62
C ARG A 66 -9.81 7.30 -9.95
N ILE A 67 -8.65 7.89 -10.29
CA ILE A 67 -7.39 7.15 -10.50
C ILE A 67 -6.94 6.46 -9.20
N LEU A 68 -7.18 7.06 -8.04
CA LEU A 68 -6.87 6.43 -6.75
C LEU A 68 -7.65 5.13 -6.50
N PHE A 69 -8.82 4.96 -7.14
CA PHE A 69 -9.61 3.73 -7.06
C PHE A 69 -9.13 2.63 -8.01
N VAL A 70 -8.26 2.92 -8.99
CA VAL A 70 -7.70 1.94 -9.93
C VAL A 70 -6.83 0.85 -9.28
N PRO A 71 -5.95 1.15 -8.29
CA PRO A 71 -5.15 0.12 -7.64
C PRO A 71 -5.98 -0.86 -6.76
N ILE A 72 -7.20 -0.49 -6.34
CA ILE A 72 -8.06 -1.34 -5.52
C ILE A 72 -8.50 -2.63 -6.26
N PRO A 73 -9.14 -2.56 -7.45
CA PRO A 73 -9.48 -3.75 -8.22
C PRO A 73 -8.23 -4.50 -8.69
N ALA A 74 -7.12 -3.82 -8.95
CA ALA A 74 -5.84 -4.48 -9.27
C ALA A 74 -5.34 -5.31 -8.08
N GLY A 75 -5.44 -4.81 -6.85
CA GLY A 75 -5.12 -5.55 -5.63
C GLY A 75 -6.03 -6.76 -5.42
N ILE A 76 -7.34 -6.62 -5.65
CA ILE A 76 -8.30 -7.74 -5.58
C ILE A 76 -7.96 -8.80 -6.63
N LEU A 77 -7.73 -8.40 -7.89
CA LEU A 77 -7.32 -9.30 -8.96
C LEU A 77 -6.01 -10.02 -8.62
N TYR A 78 -5.04 -9.30 -8.04
CA TYR A 78 -3.78 -9.89 -7.60
C TYR A 78 -3.98 -10.93 -6.49
N THR A 79 -4.80 -10.64 -5.48
CA THR A 79 -5.13 -11.62 -4.43
C THR A 79 -5.83 -12.85 -4.99
N VAL A 80 -6.78 -12.66 -5.90
CA VAL A 80 -7.47 -13.77 -6.58
C VAL A 80 -6.46 -14.58 -7.40
N ALA A 81 -5.61 -13.93 -8.19
CA ALA A 81 -4.55 -14.60 -8.95
C ALA A 81 -3.59 -15.39 -8.05
N LEU A 82 -3.19 -14.83 -6.90
CA LEU A 82 -2.38 -15.53 -5.90
C LEU A 82 -3.10 -16.77 -5.34
N MET A 83 -4.40 -16.66 -5.07
CA MET A 83 -5.22 -17.76 -4.60
C MET A 83 -5.39 -18.86 -5.65
N TYR A 84 -5.41 -18.50 -6.94
CA TYR A 84 -5.36 -19.44 -8.06
C TYR A 84 -3.97 -20.04 -8.28
N ASP A 85 -2.88 -19.35 -7.94
CA ASP A 85 -1.51 -19.82 -8.11
C ASP A 85 -1.00 -20.70 -6.93
N LEU A 86 -1.50 -20.44 -5.71
CA LEU A 86 -1.26 -21.26 -4.51
C LEU A 86 -1.52 -22.78 -4.67
N PRO A 87 -2.55 -23.27 -5.40
CA PRO A 87 -2.73 -24.70 -5.64
C PRO A 87 -1.71 -25.31 -6.61
N PHE A 88 -1.02 -24.54 -7.46
CA PHE A 88 -0.13 -25.09 -8.50
C PHE A 88 1.27 -25.47 -8.01
N ARG A 89 1.65 -25.12 -6.78
CA ARG A 89 3.01 -25.34 -6.24
C ARG A 89 3.18 -26.55 -5.30
N TRP A 90 2.14 -27.35 -5.08
CA TRP A 90 2.18 -28.53 -4.19
C TRP A 90 2.30 -29.88 -4.90
N VAL A 91 2.39 -29.90 -6.24
CA VAL A 91 2.62 -31.12 -7.03
C VAL A 91 3.82 -30.91 -7.95
N MET A 92 5.02 -30.90 -7.37
CA MET A 92 6.25 -31.34 -8.04
C MET A 92 7.30 -31.73 -7.01
#